data_AF-A0A1F6LGR9-F1
#
_entry.id   AF-A0A1F6LGR9-F1
#
_cell.length_a   1.000
_cell.length_b   1.000
_cell.length_c   1.000
_cell.angle_alpha   90.00
_cell.angle_beta   90.00
_cell.angle_gamma   90.00
#
_symmetry.space_group_name_H-M   'P 1'
#
loop_
_entity.id
_entity.type
_entity.pdbx_description
1 polymer ?
#
loop_
_entity_poly.entity_id
_entity_poly.type
_entity_poly.pdbx_seq_one_letter_code
_entity_poly.pdbx_strand_id
1 'polypeptide(L)'
;MKMDKSKLQKIGAKIPRDKLALCRVPWWIDPEGAAVRLPEPGHAASAIEMLRKRGIEAGPDKAVGAMIGEGWIRVQVYPDDTAFIQGTFESILKRGRTILKIVPNLKSVELSFVPAGDDAPPTLGAEEINRTGWEESVRRARLAGS
;
A
#
# COMPACT_ATOMS: atom_id res chain seq x y z
N MET A 1 11.49 35.62 -16.61
CA MET A 1 11.25 35.23 -15.22
C MET A 1 11.61 33.75 -15.09
N LYS A 2 12.74 33.39 -14.45
CA LYS A 2 13.16 31.98 -14.30
C LYS A 2 12.62 31.47 -12.96
N MET A 3 11.86 30.38 -12.96
CA MET A 3 11.45 29.71 -11.72
C MET A 3 12.68 29.09 -11.04
N ASP A 4 12.85 29.40 -9.76
CA ASP A 4 13.88 28.84 -8.90
C ASP A 4 13.54 27.39 -8.54
N LYS A 5 14.39 26.46 -9.02
CA LYS A 5 14.24 25.01 -8.83
C LYS A 5 14.58 24.53 -7.41
N SER A 6 14.89 25.43 -6.48
CA SER A 6 15.30 25.08 -5.11
C SER A 6 14.17 24.68 -4.15
N LYS A 7 12.89 24.74 -4.56
CA LYS A 7 11.76 24.34 -3.70
C LYS A 7 11.30 22.88 -3.82
N LEU A 8 11.95 22.06 -4.64
CA LEU A 8 11.60 20.64 -4.83
C LEU A 8 12.49 19.64 -4.07
N GLN A 9 13.30 20.10 -3.11
CA GLN A 9 14.15 19.21 -2.32
C GLN A 9 14.04 19.56 -0.84
N LYS A 10 13.10 18.93 -0.13
CA LYS A 10 13.16 18.60 1.32
C LYS A 10 11.81 18.10 1.83
N ILE A 11 11.40 16.91 1.39
CA ILE A 11 10.69 16.00 2.29
C ILE A 11 11.31 14.63 2.05
N GLY A 12 12.21 14.29 2.95
CA GLY A 12 13.07 13.12 2.85
C GLY A 12 13.99 13.17 4.06
N ALA A 13 13.39 13.16 5.26
CA ALA A 13 14.15 12.87 6.46
C ALA A 13 14.95 11.60 6.18
N LYS A 14 16.28 11.68 6.26
CA LYS A 14 17.16 10.55 6.00
C LYS A 14 16.78 9.41 6.93
N ILE A 15 16.05 8.43 6.43
CA ILE A 15 15.70 7.23 7.18
C ILE A 15 17.02 6.47 7.43
N PRO A 16 17.37 6.19 8.70
CA PRO A 16 18.55 5.39 9.03
C PRO A 16 18.59 4.06 8.28
N ARG A 17 19.78 3.62 7.85
CA ARG A 17 19.97 2.46 6.96
C ARG A 17 19.46 1.13 7.55
N ASP A 18 19.51 1.00 8.86
CA ASP A 18 18.96 -0.09 9.67
C ASP A 18 17.43 -0.07 9.70
N LYS A 19 16.82 1.12 9.66
CA LYS A 19 15.37 1.29 9.50
C LYS A 19 14.88 1.02 8.07
N LEU A 20 15.74 1.18 7.06
CA LEU A 20 15.43 0.81 5.66
C LEU A 20 15.21 -0.71 5.45
N ALA A 21 15.74 -1.57 6.32
CA ALA A 21 15.54 -3.02 6.23
C ALA A 21 14.09 -3.43 6.56
N LEU A 22 13.42 -2.68 7.45
CA LEU A 22 11.99 -2.84 7.72
C LEU A 22 11.12 -2.30 6.56
N CYS A 23 11.61 -1.30 5.81
CA CYS A 23 10.92 -0.72 4.64
C CYS A 23 10.83 -1.61 3.40
N ARG A 24 11.48 -2.78 3.37
CA ARG A 24 11.59 -3.60 2.14
C ARG A 24 10.60 -4.76 2.04
N VAL A 25 9.99 -5.13 3.16
CA VAL A 25 9.24 -6.39 3.28
C VAL A 25 7.77 -6.06 3.51
N PRO A 26 6.94 -5.98 2.44
CA PRO A 26 5.53 -5.69 2.60
C PRO A 26 4.79 -6.87 3.23
N TRP A 27 3.76 -6.56 4.00
CA TRP A 27 2.71 -7.50 4.33
C TRP A 27 1.76 -7.65 3.15
N TRP A 28 1.30 -8.88 2.94
CA TRP A 28 0.26 -9.21 1.98
C TRP A 28 -0.93 -9.77 2.73
N ILE A 29 -2.11 -9.28 2.42
CA ILE A 29 -3.37 -9.80 2.94
C ILE A 29 -4.05 -10.51 1.77
N ASP A 30 -4.31 -11.79 1.93
CA ASP A 30 -5.00 -12.58 0.90
C ASP A 30 -6.52 -12.28 0.87
N PRO A 31 -7.25 -12.79 -0.13
CA PRO A 31 -8.69 -12.60 -0.24
C PRO A 31 -9.48 -13.14 0.97
N GLU A 32 -8.93 -14.06 1.75
CA GLU A 32 -9.55 -14.61 2.97
C GLU A 32 -9.26 -13.75 4.22
N GLY A 33 -8.26 -12.88 4.15
CA GLY A 33 -7.85 -11.96 5.21
C GLY A 33 -6.63 -12.42 6.01
N ALA A 34 -5.93 -13.47 5.59
CA ALA A 34 -4.69 -13.89 6.21
C ALA A 34 -3.56 -12.94 5.83
N ALA A 35 -2.85 -12.42 6.84
CA ALA A 35 -1.71 -11.54 6.64
C ALA A 35 -0.40 -12.34 6.66
N VAL A 36 0.35 -12.28 5.56
CA VAL A 36 1.65 -12.92 5.43
C VAL A 36 2.73 -11.87 5.21
N ARG A 37 3.79 -11.94 6.02
CA ARG A 37 5.00 -11.17 5.80
C ARG A 37 5.89 -11.98 4.89
N LEU A 38 5.99 -11.57 3.65
CA LEU A 38 6.83 -12.24 2.68
C LEU A 38 8.09 -11.36 2.49
N PRO A 39 9.31 -11.92 2.41
CA PRO A 39 10.52 -11.21 2.00
C PRO A 39 10.80 -11.34 0.48
N GLU A 40 11.35 -10.29 -0.15
CA GLU A 40 11.84 -10.40 -1.53
C GLU A 40 12.96 -11.46 -1.61
N PRO A 41 12.90 -12.39 -2.59
CA PRO A 41 12.13 -12.35 -3.84
C PRO A 41 10.81 -13.16 -3.83
N GLY A 42 10.33 -13.64 -2.67
CA GLY A 42 9.34 -14.72 -2.59
C GLY A 42 7.96 -14.49 -3.21
N HIS A 43 7.54 -13.25 -3.47
CA HIS A 43 6.12 -12.93 -3.69
C HIS A 43 5.87 -12.49 -5.11
N ALA A 44 6.76 -11.67 -5.69
CA ALA A 44 6.82 -11.56 -7.14
C ALA A 44 7.02 -12.96 -7.73
N ALA A 45 7.90 -13.79 -7.15
CA ALA A 45 8.08 -15.17 -7.58
C ALA A 45 6.80 -16.02 -7.46
N SER A 46 6.07 -16.02 -6.34
CA SER A 46 4.81 -16.76 -6.21
C SER A 46 3.70 -16.24 -7.13
N ALA A 47 3.58 -14.92 -7.30
CA ALA A 47 2.67 -14.29 -8.25
C ALA A 47 2.97 -14.71 -9.69
N ILE A 48 4.24 -14.62 -10.07
CA ILE A 48 4.76 -15.01 -11.37
C ILE A 48 4.57 -16.51 -11.60
N GLU A 49 4.78 -17.35 -10.58
CA GLU A 49 4.53 -18.79 -10.67
C GLU A 49 3.04 -19.12 -10.85
N MET A 50 2.14 -18.47 -10.09
CA MET A 50 0.69 -18.62 -10.26
C MET A 50 0.24 -18.22 -11.67
N LEU A 51 0.75 -17.11 -12.20
CA LEU A 51 0.41 -16.65 -13.54
C LEU A 51 1.01 -17.55 -14.61
N ARG A 52 2.25 -18.01 -14.43
CA ARG A 52 2.89 -18.98 -15.31
C ARG A 52 2.10 -20.29 -15.38
N LYS A 53 1.57 -20.79 -14.24
CA LYS A 53 0.68 -21.97 -14.21
C LYS A 53 -0.61 -21.79 -15.02
N ARG A 54 -1.03 -20.53 -15.25
CA ARG A 54 -2.19 -20.16 -16.08
C ARG A 54 -1.81 -19.78 -17.52
N GLY A 55 -0.55 -20.00 -17.92
CA GLY A 55 -0.04 -19.65 -19.25
C GLY A 55 0.21 -18.16 -19.47
N ILE A 56 0.22 -17.35 -18.40
CA ILE A 56 0.43 -15.91 -18.46
C ILE A 56 1.88 -15.62 -18.08
N GLU A 57 2.69 -15.17 -19.04
CA GLU A 57 4.05 -14.70 -18.78
C GLU A 57 4.02 -13.21 -18.43
N ALA A 58 4.29 -12.92 -17.15
CA ALA A 58 4.23 -11.58 -16.59
C ALA A 58 5.53 -11.24 -15.86
N GLY A 59 6.04 -10.03 -16.08
CA GLY A 59 7.06 -9.45 -15.22
C GLY A 59 6.51 -9.17 -13.80
N PRO A 60 7.38 -8.90 -12.81
CA PRO A 60 7.00 -8.69 -11.42
C PRO A 60 5.82 -7.72 -11.22
N ASP A 61 5.85 -6.56 -11.88
CA ASP A 61 4.82 -5.52 -11.70
C ASP A 61 3.45 -5.95 -12.24
N LYS A 62 3.42 -6.64 -13.39
CA LYS A 62 2.18 -7.20 -13.94
C LYS A 62 1.64 -8.31 -13.03
N ALA A 63 2.52 -9.09 -12.42
CA ALA A 63 2.12 -10.17 -11.54
C ALA A 63 1.52 -9.69 -10.22
N VAL A 64 2.15 -8.66 -9.64
CA VAL A 64 1.66 -7.93 -8.47
C VAL A 64 0.30 -7.28 -8.77
N GLY A 65 0.15 -6.63 -9.92
CA GLY A 65 -1.12 -6.04 -10.35
C GLY A 65 -2.24 -7.07 -10.48
N ALA A 66 -1.94 -8.25 -11.05
CA ALA A 66 -2.91 -9.34 -11.18
C ALA A 66 -3.34 -9.90 -9.82
N MET A 67 -2.41 -10.12 -8.88
CA MET A 67 -2.75 -10.54 -7.52
C MET A 67 -3.68 -9.54 -6.83
N ILE A 68 -3.38 -8.25 -6.95
CA ILE A 68 -4.23 -7.20 -6.37
C ILE A 68 -5.62 -7.20 -7.02
N GLY A 69 -5.69 -7.41 -8.34
CA GLY A 69 -6.96 -7.61 -9.06
C GLY A 69 -7.77 -8.81 -8.57
N GLU A 70 -7.12 -9.84 -8.03
CA GLU A 70 -7.77 -10.99 -7.38
C GLU A 70 -8.18 -10.72 -5.92
N GLY A 71 -8.00 -9.49 -5.43
CA GLY A 71 -8.43 -9.06 -4.09
C GLY A 71 -7.34 -9.15 -3.01
N TRP A 72 -6.08 -9.37 -3.40
CA TRP A 72 -4.96 -9.24 -2.47
C TRP A 72 -4.69 -7.77 -2.14
N ILE A 73 -4.22 -7.50 -0.92
CA ILE A 73 -3.83 -6.16 -0.47
C ILE A 73 -2.37 -6.18 -0.07
N ARG A 74 -1.63 -5.19 -0.56
CA ARG A 74 -0.26 -4.92 -0.12
C ARG A 74 -0.29 -3.86 0.98
N VAL A 75 0.39 -4.11 2.09
CA VAL A 75 0.59 -3.16 3.18
C VAL A 75 2.08 -3.02 3.43
N GLN A 76 2.65 -1.87 3.10
CA GLN A 76 4.04 -1.52 3.39
C GLN A 76 4.08 -0.57 4.58
N VAL A 77 4.78 -0.94 5.64
CA VAL A 77 4.98 -0.08 6.82
C VAL A 77 6.37 0.53 6.76
N TYR A 78 6.46 1.83 7.00
CA TYR A 78 7.68 2.60 7.07
C TYR A 78 8.07 2.87 8.53
N PRO A 79 9.32 3.30 8.80
CA PRO A 79 9.86 3.33 10.15
C PRO A 79 9.45 4.55 10.96
N ASP A 80 8.72 5.47 10.35
CA ASP A 80 8.05 6.60 10.96
C ASP A 80 6.55 6.33 11.19
N ASP A 81 6.18 5.04 11.16
CA ASP A 81 4.82 4.52 11.34
C ASP A 81 3.82 4.99 10.29
N THR A 82 4.32 5.49 9.15
CA THR A 82 3.49 5.67 7.96
C THR A 82 3.30 4.34 7.24
N ALA A 83 2.14 4.15 6.60
CA ALA A 83 1.86 2.96 5.83
C ALA A 83 1.41 3.32 4.41
N PHE A 84 1.85 2.53 3.44
CA PHE A 84 1.32 2.55 2.09
C PHE A 84 0.47 1.29 1.88
N ILE A 85 -0.76 1.47 1.43
CA ILE A 85 -1.70 0.38 1.20
C ILE A 85 -2.14 0.41 -0.25
N GLN A 86 -2.01 -0.73 -0.93
CA GLN A 86 -2.43 -0.90 -2.31
C GLN A 86 -3.40 -2.07 -2.42
N GLY A 87 -4.52 -1.86 -3.11
CA GLY A 87 -5.60 -2.84 -3.21
C GLY A 87 -6.76 -2.33 -4.07
N THR A 88 -7.74 -3.20 -4.34
CA THR A 88 -9.05 -2.71 -4.81
C THR A 88 -9.79 -2.02 -3.67
N PHE A 89 -10.68 -1.08 -4.00
CA PHE A 89 -11.47 -0.33 -3.03
C PHE A 89 -12.26 -1.26 -2.09
N GLU A 90 -12.93 -2.26 -2.66
CA GLU A 90 -13.73 -3.24 -1.92
C GLU A 90 -12.86 -4.07 -0.97
N SER A 91 -11.67 -4.46 -1.40
CA SER A 91 -10.75 -5.26 -0.59
C SER A 91 -10.23 -4.45 0.60
N ILE A 92 -9.79 -3.21 0.36
CA ILE A 92 -9.30 -2.30 1.42
C ILE A 92 -10.40 -2.01 2.45
N LEU A 93 -11.64 -1.76 2.00
CA LEU A 93 -12.78 -1.58 2.90
C LEU A 93 -13.01 -2.82 3.78
N LYS A 94 -13.12 -4.00 3.15
CA LYS A 94 -13.46 -5.27 3.83
C LYS A 94 -12.37 -5.74 4.81
N ARG A 95 -11.13 -5.28 4.67
CA ARG A 95 -9.96 -5.78 5.41
C ARG A 95 -9.37 -4.79 6.41
N GLY A 96 -10.07 -3.69 6.71
CA GLY A 96 -9.61 -2.66 7.64
C GLY A 96 -9.08 -3.18 8.98
N ARG A 97 -9.77 -4.15 9.59
CA ARG A 97 -9.33 -4.73 10.87
C ARG A 97 -7.97 -5.43 10.77
N THR A 98 -7.71 -6.17 9.70
CA THR A 98 -6.42 -6.85 9.48
C THR A 98 -5.32 -5.83 9.21
N ILE A 99 -5.61 -4.81 8.39
CA ILE A 99 -4.70 -3.70 8.10
C ILE A 99 -4.25 -2.99 9.39
N LEU A 100 -5.21 -2.59 10.24
CA LEU A 100 -4.91 -1.87 11.48
C LEU A 100 -4.15 -2.74 12.51
N LYS A 101 -4.28 -4.07 12.45
CA LYS A 101 -3.45 -4.98 13.26
C LYS A 101 -2.00 -5.04 12.79
N ILE A 102 -1.75 -4.88 11.49
CA ILE A 102 -0.40 -4.86 10.93
C ILE A 102 0.32 -3.56 11.31
N VAL A 103 -0.42 -2.46 11.44
CA VAL A 103 0.13 -1.12 11.73
C VAL A 103 -0.46 -0.56 13.04
N PRO A 104 -0.09 -1.10 14.21
CA PRO A 104 -0.75 -0.74 15.47
C PRO A 104 -0.49 0.70 15.93
N ASN A 105 0.63 1.32 15.51
CA ASN A 105 1.01 2.69 15.87
C ASN A 105 0.92 3.67 14.70
N LEU A 106 0.00 3.42 13.77
CA LEU A 106 -0.14 4.15 12.52
C LEU A 106 -0.17 5.67 12.71
N LYS A 107 0.72 6.39 12.04
CA LYS A 107 0.74 7.86 11.97
C LYS A 107 -0.11 8.38 10.82
N SER A 108 0.10 7.84 9.62
CA SER A 108 -0.70 8.15 8.42
C SER A 108 -0.68 7.00 7.41
N VAL A 109 -1.70 6.92 6.56
CA VAL A 109 -1.86 5.93 5.51
C VAL A 109 -1.97 6.61 4.16
N GLU A 110 -1.15 6.20 3.21
CA GLU A 110 -1.32 6.50 1.79
C GLU A 110 -2.11 5.36 1.14
N LEU A 111 -3.22 5.67 0.46
CA LEU A 111 -4.10 4.69 -0.18
C LEU A 111 -3.97 4.74 -1.70
N SER A 112 -3.46 3.66 -2.30
CA SER A 112 -3.43 3.48 -3.75
C SER A 112 -4.49 2.47 -4.18
N PHE A 113 -5.55 2.96 -4.81
CA PHE A 113 -6.63 2.12 -5.33
C PHE A 113 -6.28 1.57 -6.70
N VAL A 114 -6.59 0.29 -6.96
CA VAL A 114 -6.42 -0.33 -8.29
C VAL A 114 -7.78 -0.41 -9.01
N PRO A 115 -7.88 0.02 -10.29
CA PRO A 115 -6.83 0.65 -11.10
C PRO A 115 -6.41 2.01 -10.55
N ALA A 116 -5.11 2.30 -10.59
CA ALA A 116 -4.57 3.58 -10.13
C ALA A 116 -4.94 4.68 -11.13
N GLY A 117 -5.44 5.80 -10.61
CA GLY A 117 -5.59 7.03 -11.39
C GLY A 117 -4.27 7.78 -11.52
N ASP A 118 -4.30 8.93 -12.20
CA ASP A 118 -3.15 9.82 -12.37
C ASP A 118 -2.90 10.73 -11.15
N ASP A 119 -3.87 10.83 -10.25
CA ASP A 119 -3.79 11.65 -9.05
C ASP A 119 -2.86 11.08 -7.99
N ALA A 120 -2.30 11.98 -7.18
CA ALA A 120 -1.56 11.57 -6.00
C ALA A 120 -2.48 10.76 -5.07
N PRO A 121 -2.03 9.60 -4.56
CA PRO A 121 -2.85 8.78 -3.68
C PRO A 121 -3.24 9.57 -2.42
N PRO A 122 -4.52 9.51 -2.00
CA PRO A 122 -4.98 10.22 -0.82
C PRO A 122 -4.25 9.73 0.44
N THR A 123 -3.96 10.66 1.34
CA THR A 123 -3.33 10.37 2.63
C THR A 123 -4.30 10.60 3.78
N LEU A 124 -4.47 9.59 4.63
CA LEU A 124 -5.30 9.62 5.83
C LEU A 124 -4.44 9.71 7.08
N GLY A 125 -4.77 10.61 8.01
CA GLY A 125 -4.13 10.69 9.32
C GLY A 125 -4.76 9.75 10.35
N ALA A 126 -3.99 9.33 11.36
CA ALA A 126 -4.51 8.54 12.48
C ALA A 126 -5.69 9.23 13.19
N GLU A 127 -5.62 10.55 13.38
CA GLU A 127 -6.68 11.34 13.99
C GLU A 127 -7.98 11.29 13.18
N GLU A 128 -7.90 11.32 11.85
CA GLU A 128 -9.06 11.23 10.98
C GLU A 128 -9.71 9.85 11.05
N ILE A 129 -8.90 8.80 10.99
CA ILE A 129 -9.35 7.40 11.09
C ILE A 129 -10.03 7.16 12.45
N ASN A 130 -9.44 7.66 13.54
CA ASN A 130 -10.01 7.52 14.88
C ASN A 130 -11.32 8.31 15.05
N ARG A 131 -11.43 9.49 14.42
CA ARG A 131 -12.61 10.35 14.50
C ARG A 131 -13.79 9.83 13.67
N THR A 132 -13.52 9.32 12.47
CA THR A 132 -14.57 8.97 11.49
C THR A 132 -14.80 7.46 11.33
N GLY A 133 -13.84 6.65 11.76
CA GLY A 133 -13.84 5.21 11.53
C GLY A 133 -13.28 4.83 10.17
N TRP A 134 -12.59 3.68 10.11
CA TRP A 134 -11.89 3.19 8.91
C TRP A 134 -12.73 3.24 7.63
N GLU A 135 -13.93 2.67 7.67
CA GLU A 135 -14.78 2.53 6.49
C GLU A 135 -15.11 3.89 5.86
N GLU A 136 -15.51 4.85 6.69
CA GLU A 136 -15.87 6.19 6.25
C GLU A 136 -14.63 6.97 5.78
N SER A 137 -13.49 6.84 6.45
CA SER A 137 -12.24 7.47 6.01
C SER A 137 -11.83 6.99 4.61
N VAL A 138 -11.91 5.68 4.34
CA VAL A 138 -11.57 5.10 3.03
C VAL A 138 -12.53 5.59 1.94
N ARG A 139 -13.84 5.65 2.23
CA ARG A 139 -14.85 6.20 1.30
C ARG A 139 -14.54 7.65 0.93
N ARG A 140 -14.21 8.49 1.91
CA ARG A 140 -13.85 9.91 1.70
C ARG A 140 -12.55 10.06 0.91
N ALA A 141 -11.53 9.29 1.25
CA ALA A 141 -10.27 9.27 0.52
C ALA A 141 -10.47 8.94 -0.97
N ARG A 142 -11.30 7.94 -1.28
CA ARG A 142 -11.60 7.56 -2.66
C ARG A 142 -12.22 8.71 -3.46
N LEU A 143 -13.15 9.45 -2.85
CA LEU A 143 -13.81 10.60 -3.47
C LEU A 143 -12.87 11.80 -3.64
N ALA A 144 -11.91 11.99 -2.73
CA ALA A 144 -10.96 13.10 -2.79
C ALA A 144 -9.83 12.91 -3.81
N GLY A 145 -9.56 11.66 -4.23
CA GLY A 145 -8.57 11.31 -5.26
C GLY A 145 -9.19 10.85 -6.58
N SER A 146 -10.40 11.31 -6.91
CA SER A 146 -11.05 11.18 -8.23
C SER A 146 -11.33 12.55 -8.82
#